data_AF-A0A1G1MG75-F1
#
_entry.id   AF-A0A1G1MG75-F1
#
_cell.length_a   1.000
_cell.length_b   1.000
_cell.length_c   1.000
_cell.angle_alpha   90.00
_cell.angle_beta   90.00
_cell.angle_gamma   90.00
#
_symmetry.space_group_name_H-M   'P 1'
#
loop_
_entity.id
_entity.type
_entity.pdbx_description
1 polymer ?
#
loop_
_entity_poly.entity_id
_entity_poly.type
_entity_poly.pdbx_seq_one_letter_code
_entity_poly.pdbx_strand_id
1 'polypeptide(L)'
;MILKKAFWLFGIAVFLLFIFLPGYSKLQELRDKNAELEAKIKNLTKENTLLHYELKRVENDPLYQEKILRDKMGVVRKGEIPVKILAPRKE
;
A
#
# COMPACT_ATOMS: atom_id res chain seq x y z
N MET A 1 -17.38 -9.33 58.05
CA MET A 1 -17.67 -8.02 57.40
C MET A 1 -16.73 -7.69 56.25
N ILE A 2 -15.41 -7.90 56.39
CA ILE A 2 -14.39 -7.57 55.37
C ILE A 2 -14.58 -8.35 54.06
N LEU A 3 -14.87 -9.65 54.14
CA LEU A 3 -15.09 -10.50 52.95
C LEU A 3 -16.29 -10.05 52.10
N LYS A 4 -17.38 -9.61 52.75
CA LYS A 4 -18.56 -9.06 52.07
C LYS A 4 -18.24 -7.74 51.35
N LYS A 5 -17.42 -6.88 51.97
CA LYS A 5 -16.97 -5.62 51.35
C LYS A 5 -16.04 -5.87 50.16
N ALA A 6 -15.11 -6.82 50.29
CA ALA A 6 -14.23 -7.22 49.20
C ALA A 6 -15.01 -7.80 48.01
N PHE A 7 -16.02 -8.63 48.28
CA PHE A 7 -16.90 -9.17 47.23
C PHE A 7 -17.69 -8.07 46.51
N TRP A 8 -18.16 -7.06 47.25
CA TRP A 8 -18.87 -5.92 46.68
C TRP A 8 -17.97 -5.04 45.81
N LEU A 9 -16.74 -4.77 46.26
CA LEU A 9 -15.72 -4.05 45.49
C LEU A 9 -15.34 -4.80 44.22
N PHE A 10 -15.19 -6.13 44.30
CA PHE A 10 -14.92 -6.97 43.13
C PHE A 10 -16.07 -6.91 42.12
N GLY A 11 -17.32 -7.00 42.58
CA GLY A 11 -18.49 -6.86 41.72
C GLY A 11 -18.55 -5.52 40.99
N ILE A 12 -18.24 -4.42 41.69
CA ILE A 12 -18.17 -3.08 41.08
C ILE A 12 -17.05 -2.99 40.04
N ALA A 13 -15.87 -3.54 40.34
CA ALA A 13 -14.75 -3.55 39.41
C ALA A 13 -15.08 -4.33 38.13
N VAL A 14 -15.71 -5.51 38.25
CA VAL A 14 -16.16 -6.30 37.10
C VAL A 14 -17.24 -5.58 36.31
N PHE A 15 -18.19 -4.94 36.99
CA PHE A 15 -19.26 -4.17 36.35
C PHE A 15 -18.70 -2.99 35.53
N LEU A 16 -17.77 -2.23 36.10
CA LEU A 16 -17.07 -1.16 35.38
C LEU A 16 -16.33 -1.73 34.17
N LEU A 17 -15.58 -2.81 34.34
CA LEU A 17 -14.87 -3.44 33.22
C LEU A 17 -15.82 -3.84 32.10
N PHE A 18 -16.98 -4.40 32.41
CA PHE A 18 -17.97 -4.80 31.42
C PHE A 18 -18.53 -3.61 30.61
N ILE A 19 -18.71 -2.45 31.24
CA ILE A 19 -19.17 -1.22 30.57
C ILE A 19 -18.07 -0.61 29.69
N PHE A 20 -16.83 -0.56 30.19
CA PHE A 20 -15.74 0.18 29.53
C PHE A 20 -14.99 -0.65 28.48
N LEU A 21 -14.95 -1.98 28.60
CA LEU A 21 -14.24 -2.87 27.68
C LEU A 21 -14.70 -2.75 26.20
N PRO A 22 -16.00 -2.75 25.86
CA PRO A 22 -16.41 -2.63 24.46
C PRO A 22 -16.04 -1.26 23.85
N GLY A 23 -16.13 -0.18 24.64
CA GLY A 23 -15.74 1.15 24.20
C GLY A 23 -14.25 1.25 23.91
N TYR A 24 -13.42 0.70 24.80
CA TYR A 24 -11.97 0.66 24.61
C TYR A 24 -11.57 -0.19 23.38
N SER A 25 -12.17 -1.37 23.24
CA SER A 25 -11.92 -2.25 22.09
C SER A 25 -12.29 -1.58 20.77
N LYS A 26 -13.45 -0.89 20.73
CA LYS A 26 -13.88 -0.17 19.53
C LYS A 26 -12.94 0.97 19.16
N LEU A 27 -12.47 1.72 20.16
CA LEU A 27 -11.52 2.79 19.94
C LEU A 27 -10.19 2.26 19.40
N GLN A 28 -9.71 1.13 19.93
CA GLN A 28 -8.50 0.50 19.44
C GLN A 28 -8.64 0.04 17.99
N GLU A 29 -9.76 -0.63 17.65
CA GLU A 29 -10.07 -1.04 16.26
C GLU A 29 -10.08 0.17 15.31
N LEU A 30 -10.69 1.28 15.71
CA LEU A 30 -10.75 2.50 14.90
C LEU A 30 -9.36 3.13 14.72
N ARG A 31 -8.53 3.13 15.76
CA ARG A 31 -7.15 3.65 15.67
C ARG A 31 -6.30 2.83 14.71
N ASP A 32 -6.40 1.50 14.79
CA ASP A 32 -5.66 0.60 13.91
C ASP A 32 -6.10 0.77 12.45
N LYS A 33 -7.41 0.84 12.20
CA LYS A 33 -7.96 1.15 10.87
C LYS A 33 -7.52 2.51 10.36
N ASN A 34 -7.50 3.53 11.20
CA ASN A 34 -7.05 4.86 10.81
C ASN A 34 -5.57 4.85 10.39
N ALA A 35 -4.71 4.18 11.16
CA ALA A 35 -3.30 4.04 10.85
C ALA A 35 -3.06 3.28 9.53
N GLU A 36 -3.83 2.20 9.29
CA GLU A 36 -3.79 1.46 8.02
C GLU A 36 -4.19 2.35 6.83
N LEU A 37 -5.30 3.09 6.97
CA LEU A 37 -5.80 3.98 5.93
C LEU A 37 -4.82 5.12 5.63
N GLU A 38 -4.22 5.73 6.66
CA GLU A 38 -3.19 6.75 6.48
C GLU A 38 -1.96 6.21 5.73
N ALA A 39 -1.50 5.00 6.08
CA ALA A 39 -0.41 4.35 5.38
C ALA A 39 -0.77 4.07 3.91
N LYS A 40 -2.00 3.62 3.65
CA LYS A 40 -2.50 3.36 2.29
C LYS A 40 -2.59 4.64 1.47
N ILE A 41 -3.11 5.73 2.05
CA ILE A 41 -3.18 7.04 1.41
C ILE A 41 -1.77 7.49 1.03
N LYS A 42 -0.81 7.43 1.97
CA LYS A 42 0.58 7.83 1.72
C LYS A 42 1.21 7.04 0.58
N ASN A 43 0.98 5.73 0.51
CA ASN A 43 1.51 4.89 -0.55
C ASN A 43 0.87 5.20 -1.90
N LEU A 44 -0.46 5.33 -1.95
CA LEU A 44 -1.18 5.68 -3.18
C LEU A 44 -0.79 7.06 -3.70
N THR A 45 -0.60 8.04 -2.82
CA THR A 45 -0.14 9.38 -3.23
C THR A 45 1.26 9.31 -3.85
N LYS A 46 2.18 8.53 -3.28
CA LYS A 46 3.51 8.33 -3.87
C LYS A 46 3.46 7.64 -5.21
N GLU A 47 2.65 6.60 -5.34
CA GLU A 47 2.49 5.88 -6.61
C GLU A 47 1.89 6.79 -7.68
N ASN A 48 0.86 7.54 -7.32
CA ASN A 48 0.21 8.50 -8.21
C ASN A 48 1.19 9.59 -8.71
N THR A 49 2.05 10.14 -7.84
CA THR A 49 3.04 11.14 -8.27
C THR A 49 4.10 10.53 -9.20
N LEU A 50 4.56 9.31 -8.92
CA LEU A 50 5.49 8.59 -9.80
C LEU A 50 4.86 8.30 -11.17
N LEU A 51 3.61 7.83 -11.19
CA LEU A 51 2.88 7.58 -12.42
C LEU A 51 2.65 8.86 -13.24
N HIS A 52 2.32 9.98 -12.59
CA HIS A 52 2.21 11.26 -13.29
C HIS A 52 3.53 11.74 -13.89
N TYR A 53 4.63 11.55 -13.17
CA TYR A 53 5.96 11.88 -13.70
C TYR A 53 6.30 11.00 -14.91
N GLU A 54 6.05 9.71 -14.81
CA GLU A 54 6.25 8.76 -15.91
C GLU A 54 5.39 9.13 -17.13
N LEU A 55 4.11 9.44 -16.91
CA LEU A 55 3.18 9.84 -17.98
C LEU A 55 3.69 11.12 -18.68
N LYS A 56 4.14 12.12 -17.91
CA LYS A 56 4.77 13.33 -18.50
C LYS A 56 6.00 13.02 -19.32
N ARG A 57 6.84 12.07 -18.91
CA ARG A 57 8.01 11.65 -19.69
C ARG A 57 7.61 10.95 -20.97
N VAL A 58 6.63 10.05 -20.90
CA VAL A 58 6.10 9.38 -22.09
C VAL A 58 5.50 10.38 -23.08
N GLU A 59 4.82 11.44 -22.62
CA GLU A 59 4.21 12.42 -23.51
C GLU A 59 5.21 13.41 -24.11
N ASN A 60 6.21 13.86 -23.34
CA ASN A 60 7.01 15.03 -23.69
C ASN A 60 8.47 14.72 -24.03
N ASP A 61 8.98 13.52 -23.79
CA ASP A 61 10.37 13.13 -24.07
C ASP A 61 10.44 12.19 -25.29
N PRO A 62 10.84 12.70 -26.48
CA PRO A 62 10.93 11.90 -27.70
C PRO A 62 11.92 10.73 -27.61
N LEU A 63 13.02 10.90 -26.87
CA LEU A 63 14.01 9.83 -26.70
C LEU A 63 13.43 8.72 -25.83
N TYR A 64 12.66 9.08 -24.81
CA TYR A 64 11.97 8.13 -23.96
C TYR A 64 10.86 7.38 -24.72
N GLN A 65 10.10 8.07 -25.57
CA GLN A 65 9.11 7.47 -26.46
C GLN A 65 9.73 6.44 -27.39
N GLU A 66 10.81 6.80 -28.10
CA GLU A 66 11.51 5.88 -29.00
C GLU A 66 12.05 4.67 -28.25
N LYS A 67 12.63 4.87 -27.05
CA LYS A 67 13.09 3.78 -26.21
C LYS A 67 11.96 2.81 -25.86
N ILE A 68 10.80 3.31 -25.41
CA ILE A 68 9.64 2.45 -25.11
C ILE A 68 9.13 1.73 -26.35
N LEU A 69 9.02 2.42 -27.48
CA LEU A 69 8.58 1.84 -28.75
C LEU A 69 9.52 0.71 -29.21
N ARG A 70 10.83 0.90 -29.06
CA ARG A 70 11.84 -0.11 -29.42
C ARG A 70 11.83 -1.29 -28.45
N ASP A 71 11.86 -1.01 -27.14
CA ASP A 71 12.01 -2.03 -26.10
C ASP A 71 10.73 -2.84 -25.86
N LYS A 72 9.56 -2.18 -25.85
CA LYS A 72 8.28 -2.84 -25.55
C LYS A 72 7.50 -3.27 -26.78
N MET A 73 7.55 -2.47 -27.85
CA MET A 73 6.74 -2.71 -29.06
C MET A 73 7.57 -3.26 -30.24
N GLY A 74 8.90 -3.31 -30.13
CA GLY A 74 9.78 -3.77 -31.21
C GLY A 74 9.77 -2.87 -32.44
N VAL A 75 9.29 -1.62 -32.30
CA VAL A 75 9.21 -0.67 -33.41
C VAL A 75 10.60 -0.13 -33.69
N VAL A 76 10.96 -0.10 -34.97
CA VAL A 76 12.22 0.43 -35.48
C VAL A 76 11.94 1.46 -36.56
N ARG A 77 12.92 2.34 -36.83
CA ARG A 77 12.74 3.36 -37.87
C ARG A 77 12.72 2.71 -39.26
N LYS A 78 12.14 3.40 -40.23
CA LYS A 78 12.13 2.94 -41.63
C LYS A 78 13.58 2.74 -42.12
N GLY A 79 13.92 1.51 -42.51
CA GLY A 79 15.26 1.13 -42.96
C GLY A 79 16.15 0.46 -41.91
N GLU A 80 15.70 0.36 -40.65
CA GLU A 80 16.38 -0.42 -39.61
C GLU A 80 15.92 -1.90 -39.63
N ILE A 81 16.81 -2.83 -39.28
CA ILE A 81 16.51 -4.27 -39.19
C ILE A 81 16.53 -4.68 -37.71
N PRO A 82 15.42 -5.18 -37.14
CA PRO A 82 15.40 -5.65 -35.76
C PRO A 82 16.17 -6.96 -35.62
N VAL A 83 17.19 -7.01 -34.76
CA VAL A 83 18.00 -8.20 -34.49
C VAL A 83 17.75 -8.67 -33.06
N LYS A 84 17.34 -9.94 -32.89
CA LYS A 84 17.19 -10.58 -31.58
C LYS A 84 18.34 -11.55 -31.36
N ILE A 85 19.19 -11.26 -30.38
CA ILE A 85 20.30 -12.14 -30.00
C ILE A 85 19.72 -13.29 -29.16
N LEU A 86 19.77 -14.51 -29.70
CA LEU A 86 19.42 -15.72 -28.96
C LEU A 86 20.69 -16.30 -28.34
N ALA A 87 20.70 -16.49 -27.01
CA ALA A 87 21.79 -17.19 -26.36
C ALA A 87 21.82 -18.66 -26.84
N PRO A 88 23.01 -19.25 -27.00
CA PRO A 88 23.12 -20.64 -27.43
C PRO A 88 22.40 -21.55 -26.41
N ARG A 89 21.53 -22.42 -26.92
CA ARG A 89 20.90 -23.47 -26.13
C ARG A 89 22.02 -24.39 -25.63
N LYS A 90 22.25 -24.44 -24.32
CA LYS A 90 23.10 -25.47 -23.73
C LYS A 90 22.31 -26.78 -23.82
N GLU A 91 22.77 -27.70 -24.66
CA GLU A 91 22.35 -29.11 -24.70
C GLU A 91 22.98 -29.89 -23.55
#